data_AF-A0AAU2CF05-F1
#
_entry.id   AF-A0AAU2CF05-F1
#
_cell.length_a   1.000
_cell.length_b   1.000
_cell.length_c   1.000
_cell.angle_alpha   90.00
_cell.angle_beta   90.00
_cell.angle_gamma   90.00
#
_symmetry.space_group_name_H-M   'P 1'
#
loop_
_entity.id
_entity.type
_entity.pdbx_description
1 polymer ?
#
loop_
_entity_poly.entity_id
_entity_poly.type
_entity_poly.pdbx_seq_one_letter_code
_entity_poly.pdbx_strand_id
1 'polypeptide(L)'
;MADIFIPGTELDEVRRSLGTVMDNIDTGNAGIDFERALGSPLVDAARNFENRWVDGRTQVRREAKGIRDAAEDINDQFTQTDNDAAANLGAPR
;
A
#
# COMPACT_ATOMS: atom_id res chain seq x y z
N MET A 1 26.95 -19.72 -8.14
CA MET A 1 26.44 -18.53 -7.43
C MET A 1 25.16 -18.17 -8.15
N ALA A 2 24.01 -18.27 -7.49
CA ALA A 2 22.77 -17.80 -8.10
C ALA A 2 22.88 -16.27 -8.17
N ASP A 3 22.83 -15.73 -9.38
CA ASP A 3 22.84 -14.29 -9.60
C ASP A 3 21.50 -13.76 -9.10
N ILE A 4 21.51 -13.12 -7.93
CA ILE A 4 20.30 -12.55 -7.34
C ILE A 4 20.06 -11.23 -8.07
N PHE A 5 19.20 -11.27 -9.08
CA PHE A 5 18.73 -10.07 -9.76
C PHE A 5 17.64 -9.39 -8.93
N ILE A 6 17.82 -8.09 -8.69
CA ILE A 6 16.92 -7.30 -7.84
C ILE A 6 16.34 -6.18 -8.69
N PRO A 7 15.02 -6.19 -8.91
CA PRO A 7 14.36 -5.23 -9.76
C PRO A 7 14.10 -3.93 -8.97
N GLY A 8 15.17 -3.21 -8.62
CA GLY A 8 15.08 -2.01 -7.77
C GLY A 8 14.20 -0.90 -8.37
N THR A 9 14.19 -0.77 -9.71
CA THR A 9 13.33 0.20 -10.40
C THR A 9 11.86 -0.16 -10.25
N GLU A 10 11.54 -1.45 -10.38
CA GLU A 10 10.20 -1.99 -10.27
C GLU A 10 9.69 -1.93 -8.83
N LEU A 11 10.56 -2.16 -7.83
CA LEU A 11 10.22 -1.97 -6.42
C LEU A 11 9.86 -0.50 -6.13
N ASP A 12 10.60 0.44 -6.70
CA ASP A 12 10.30 1.87 -6.60
C ASP A 12 8.98 2.25 -7.30
N GLU A 13 8.70 1.65 -8.46
CA GLU A 13 7.46 1.87 -9.19
C GLU A 13 6.25 1.32 -8.43
N VAL A 14 6.36 0.13 -7.83
CA VAL A 14 5.33 -0.45 -6.96
C VAL A 14 5.10 0.43 -5.74
N ARG A 15 6.16 0.91 -5.08
CA ARG A 15 6.06 1.82 -3.93
C ARG A 15 5.28 3.08 -4.29
N ARG A 16 5.61 3.74 -5.41
CA ARG A 16 4.93 4.96 -5.88
C ARG A 16 3.47 4.70 -6.25
N SER A 17 3.21 3.60 -6.95
CA SER A 17 1.86 3.24 -7.38
C SER A 17 0.95 2.96 -6.19
N LEU A 18 1.43 2.21 -5.20
CA LEU A 18 0.69 1.93 -3.97
C LEU A 18 0.51 3.18 -3.11
N GLY A 19 1.50 4.07 -3.06
CA GLY A 19 1.36 5.39 -2.44
C GLY A 19 0.21 6.18 -3.07
N THR A 20 0.14 6.21 -4.40
CA THR A 20 -0.96 6.88 -5.14
C THR A 20 -2.32 6.28 -4.81
N VAL A 21 -2.43 4.95 -4.74
CA VAL A 21 -3.68 4.28 -4.33
C VAL A 21 -4.08 4.67 -2.91
N MET A 22 -3.12 4.69 -1.98
CA MET A 22 -3.39 5.08 -0.59
C MET A 22 -3.81 6.54 -0.42
N ASP A 23 -3.27 7.44 -1.24
CA ASP A 23 -3.60 8.87 -1.19
C ASP A 23 -4.99 9.16 -1.77
N ASN A 24 -5.43 8.35 -2.73
CA ASN A 24 -6.71 8.54 -3.43
C ASN A 24 -7.85 7.66 -2.89
N ILE A 25 -7.55 6.63 -2.09
CA ILE A 25 -8.59 5.81 -1.48
C ILE A 25 -9.23 6.56 -0.32
N ASP A 26 -10.44 7.05 -0.56
CA ASP A 26 -11.27 7.66 0.47
C ASP A 26 -11.79 6.55 1.40
N THR A 27 -11.37 6.53 2.67
CA THR A 27 -11.86 5.61 3.68
C THR A 27 -13.01 6.20 4.52
N GLY A 28 -13.47 7.40 4.17
CA GLY A 28 -14.59 8.06 4.81
C GLY A 28 -15.93 7.44 4.44
N ASN A 29 -16.90 7.60 5.33
CA ASN A 29 -18.30 7.30 5.01
C ASN A 29 -18.80 8.34 4.00
N ALA A 30 -19.56 7.91 3.00
CA ALA A 30 -20.13 8.79 1.97
C ALA A 30 -21.10 9.85 2.53
N GLY A 31 -21.52 9.74 3.80
CA GLY A 31 -22.37 10.73 4.48
C GLY A 31 -23.79 10.77 3.92
N ILE A 32 -24.21 9.71 3.24
CA ILE A 32 -25.50 9.61 2.58
C ILE A 32 -26.60 9.41 3.62
N ASP A 33 -27.62 10.27 3.56
CA ASP A 33 -28.88 10.07 4.28
C ASP A 33 -29.73 9.01 3.55
N PHE A 34 -29.47 7.74 3.88
CA PHE A 34 -30.16 6.60 3.27
C PHE A 34 -31.66 6.55 3.59
N GLU A 35 -32.08 7.11 4.73
CA GLU A 35 -33.50 7.18 5.10
C GLU A 35 -34.26 8.07 4.12
N ARG A 36 -33.69 9.23 3.81
CA ARG A 36 -34.25 10.15 2.81
C ARG A 36 -34.12 9.62 1.38
N ALA A 37 -33.04 8.89 1.07
CA ALA A 37 -32.72 8.49 -0.31
C ALA A 37 -33.48 7.24 -0.80
N LEU A 38 -33.69 6.24 0.07
CA LEU A 38 -34.16 4.91 -0.36
C LEU A 38 -35.48 4.48 0.28
N GLY A 39 -35.77 4.94 1.50
CA GLY A 39 -36.94 4.49 2.26
C GLY A 39 -36.90 3.00 2.68
N SER A 40 -37.80 2.61 3.58
CA SER A 40 -37.92 1.21 4.03
C SER A 40 -38.43 0.31 2.89
N PRO A 41 -37.90 -0.91 2.69
CA PRO A 41 -36.93 -1.65 3.53
C PRO A 41 -35.47 -1.52 3.10
N LEU A 42 -35.15 -0.68 2.12
CA LEU A 42 -33.83 -0.64 1.49
C LEU A 42 -32.77 0.08 2.33
N VAL A 43 -33.18 0.87 3.33
CA VAL A 43 -32.27 1.57 4.26
C VAL A 43 -31.28 0.62 4.92
N ASP A 44 -31.76 -0.53 5.44
CA ASP A 44 -30.90 -1.45 6.16
C ASP A 44 -29.89 -2.14 5.24
N ALA A 45 -30.32 -2.47 4.02
CA ALA A 45 -29.42 -3.02 3.00
C ALA A 45 -28.35 -2.00 2.59
N ALA A 46 -28.72 -0.73 2.43
CA ALA A 46 -27.79 0.34 2.08
C ALA A 46 -26.80 0.66 3.20
N ARG A 47 -27.25 0.70 4.45
CA ARG A 47 -26.37 0.84 5.63
C ARG A 47 -25.37 -0.31 5.73
N ASN A 48 -25.83 -1.54 5.53
CA ASN A 48 -24.95 -2.71 5.52
C ASN A 48 -23.94 -2.67 4.38
N PHE A 49 -24.36 -2.22 3.18
CA PHE A 49 -23.45 -2.01 2.07
C PHE A 49 -22.39 -0.95 2.39
N GLU A 50 -22.79 0.22 2.87
CA GLU A 50 -21.86 1.32 3.18
C GLU A 50 -20.82 0.91 4.22
N ASN A 51 -21.24 0.23 5.28
CA ASN A 51 -20.32 -0.28 6.31
C ASN A 51 -19.28 -1.24 5.71
N ARG A 52 -19.73 -2.24 4.93
CA ARG A 52 -18.83 -3.20 4.29
C ARG A 52 -17.92 -2.53 3.26
N TRP A 53 -18.41 -1.50 2.58
CA TRP A 53 -17.65 -0.73 1.62
C TRP A 53 -16.55 0.10 2.30
N VAL A 54 -16.86 0.76 3.41
CA VAL A 54 -15.86 1.46 4.26
C VAL A 54 -14.80 0.47 4.76
N ASP A 55 -15.22 -0.68 5.28
CA ASP A 55 -14.31 -1.71 5.78
C ASP A 55 -13.37 -2.22 4.67
N GLY A 56 -13.92 -2.52 3.49
CA GLY A 56 -13.14 -2.94 2.32
C GLY A 56 -12.12 -1.90 1.88
N ARG A 57 -12.50 -0.62 1.82
CA ARG A 57 -11.58 0.48 1.48
C ARG A 57 -10.46 0.62 2.52
N THR A 58 -10.79 0.46 3.80
CA THR A 58 -9.81 0.47 4.89
C THR A 58 -8.83 -0.70 4.78
N GLN A 59 -9.32 -1.89 4.43
CA GLN A 59 -8.49 -3.08 4.22
C GLN A 59 -7.53 -2.88 3.05
N VAL A 60 -8.01 -2.42 1.89
CA VAL A 60 -7.17 -2.14 0.72
C VAL A 60 -6.06 -1.15 1.06
N ARG A 61 -6.38 -0.08 1.80
CA ARG A 61 -5.38 0.90 2.26
C ARG A 61 -4.31 0.26 3.15
N ARG A 62 -4.70 -0.62 4.07
CA ARG A 62 -3.76 -1.32 4.96
C ARG A 62 -2.86 -2.28 4.19
N GLU A 63 -3.41 -3.07 3.27
CA GLU A 63 -2.65 -4.03 2.47
C GLU A 63 -1.69 -3.32 1.52
N ALA A 64 -2.14 -2.26 0.85
CA ALA A 64 -1.29 -1.41 0.01
C ALA A 64 -0.11 -0.84 0.80
N LYS A 65 -0.35 -0.38 2.04
CA LYS A 65 0.72 0.07 2.93
C LYS A 65 1.70 -1.06 3.24
N GLY A 66 1.21 -2.26 3.57
CA GLY A 66 2.06 -3.41 3.88
C GLY A 66 2.99 -3.80 2.73
N ILE A 67 2.48 -3.82 1.48
CA ILE A 67 3.28 -4.13 0.30
C ILE A 67 4.29 -3.03 0.02
N ARG A 68 3.88 -1.76 0.14
CA ARG A 68 4.75 -0.59 -0.03
C ARG A 68 5.93 -0.61 0.94
N ASP A 69 5.64 -0.82 2.23
CA ASP A 69 6.65 -0.84 3.29
C ASP A 69 7.62 -2.03 3.08
N ALA A 70 7.12 -3.19 2.66
CA ALA A 70 7.98 -4.34 2.32
C ALA A 70 8.88 -4.06 1.10
N ALA A 71 8.38 -3.36 0.07
CA ALA A 71 9.18 -2.98 -1.09
C ALA A 71 10.30 -2.00 -0.72
N GLU A 72 10.02 -1.07 0.20
CA GLU A 72 11.00 -0.14 0.75
C GLU A 72 12.07 -0.88 1.57
N ASP A 73 11.67 -1.77 2.48
CA ASP A 73 12.60 -2.57 3.29
C ASP A 73 13.56 -3.40 2.43
N ILE A 74 13.08 -4.00 1.34
CA ILE A 74 13.92 -4.73 0.39
C ILE A 74 14.96 -3.80 -0.22
N ASN A 75 14.53 -2.65 -0.75
CA ASN A 75 15.43 -1.71 -1.41
C ASN A 75 16.49 -1.15 -0.45
N ASP A 76 16.09 -0.86 0.79
CA ASP A 76 16.97 -0.35 1.84
C ASP A 76 18.03 -1.39 2.23
N GLN A 77 17.63 -2.66 2.42
CA GLN A 77 18.57 -3.74 2.74
C GLN A 77 19.62 -3.96 1.65
N PHE A 78 19.21 -3.90 0.38
CA PHE A 78 20.14 -4.06 -0.73
C PHE A 78 21.06 -2.86 -0.90
N THR A 79 20.52 -1.64 -0.79
CA THR A 79 21.33 -0.41 -0.81
C THR A 79 22.35 -0.40 0.33
N GLN A 80 21.96 -0.83 1.53
CA GLN A 80 22.86 -0.95 2.66
C GLN A 80 23.97 -1.98 2.40
N THR A 81 23.60 -3.15 1.89
CA THR A 81 24.56 -4.22 1.57
C THR A 81 25.58 -3.76 0.52
N ASP A 82 25.14 -3.05 -0.52
CA ASP A 82 26.01 -2.50 -1.55
C ASP A 82 26.97 -1.44 -0.99
N ASN A 83 26.47 -0.55 -0.11
CA ASN A 83 27.30 0.46 0.55
C ASN A 83 28.36 -0.17 1.47
N ASP A 84 27.97 -1.19 2.24
CA ASP A 84 28.88 -1.93 3.11
C ASP A 84 29.95 -2.68 2.29
N ALA A 85 29.56 -3.28 1.17
CA ALA A 85 30.50 -3.93 0.25
C ALA A 85 31.48 -2.91 -0.38
N ALA A 86 30.98 -1.77 -0.85
CA ALA A 86 31.80 -0.70 -1.41
C ALA A 86 32.80 -0.14 -0.38
N ALA A 87 32.37 0.07 0.86
CA ALA A 87 33.23 0.53 1.95
C ALA A 87 34.37 -0.46 2.25
N ASN A 88 34.10 -1.77 2.20
CA ASN A 88 35.10 -2.81 2.42
C ASN A 88 36.06 -3.00 1.22
N LEU A 89 35.60 -2.73 0.00
CA LEU A 89 36.44 -2.77 -1.21
C LEU A 89 37.34 -1.54 -1.36
N GLY A 90 36.92 -0.40 -0.79
CA GLY A 90 37.66 0.87 -0.83
C GLY A 90 38.77 1.01 0.21
N ALA A 91 38.92 0.07 1.15
CA ALA A 91 40.02 0.08 2.12
C ALA A 91 41.31 -0.43 1.45
N PRO A 92 42.31 0.43 1.17
CA PRO A 92 43.62 -0.03 0.74
C PRO A 92 44.25 -0.79 1.93
N ARG A 93 44.82 -1.96 1.65
CA ARG A 93 45.73 -2.62 2.59
C ARG A 93 46.94 -1.76 2.89
#